data_AF-A0A3Q8X2B7-F1
#
_entry.id   AF-A0A3Q8X2B7-F1
#
_cell.length_a   1.000
_cell.length_b   1.000
_cell.length_c   1.000
_cell.angle_alpha   90.00
_cell.angle_beta   90.00
_cell.angle_gamma   90.00
#
_symmetry.space_group_name_H-M   'P 1'
#
loop_
_entity.id
_entity.type
_entity.pdbx_description
1 polymer ?
#
loop_
_entity_poly.entity_id
_entity_poly.type
_entity_poly.pdbx_seq_one_letter_code
_entity_poly.pdbx_strand_id
1 'polypeptide(L)'
;MYLAIREMRFAKVRYSLIAIIMLLVTFLVLFVTGLARGLAYDNAASIQNMDATHFIMEKDSNHRFTRSQLNEHDWIQAGSIAGQENVQPLGVKMTTMMADGTTGKLDVTLLGMNPAGWLMPKVTEGEPITPGGTGSVLVDGKLKDAGIGLGTVLVDQASGLKWTVRGFVSHESYSHSPAVFLNEHDWRQLQSETAARTEIGESGDGTIYNAIAVKANEHQVEQLAAALPDSEIVTKSQAVQAIPGYKEEQGSLWMMIIFLFLISSFVLAVFFYVITIQKSSQFGILKAIGTRTAYLVRSVALQVLLLSTGSLMISMLLIQGIKALLPGGMPFLLQASTLTFTSGAFIVMSLVGSLLSVWKVTRIDAVDAIGRSAA
;
A
#
# COMPACT_ATOMS: atom_id res chain seq x y z
N MET A 1 -9.90 38.49 -4.26
CA MET A 1 -8.77 37.99 -3.44
C MET A 1 -8.49 38.87 -2.22
N TYR A 2 -8.39 40.21 -2.38
CA TYR A 2 -8.12 41.16 -1.29
C TYR A 2 -9.06 41.03 -0.07
N LEU A 3 -10.36 40.87 -0.30
CA LEU A 3 -11.35 40.75 0.79
C LEU A 3 -11.12 39.49 1.65
N ALA A 4 -10.94 38.32 1.02
CA ALA A 4 -10.75 37.05 1.72
C ALA A 4 -9.51 37.06 2.64
N ILE A 5 -8.38 37.57 2.16
CA ILE A 5 -7.11 37.58 2.92
C ILE A 5 -7.18 38.56 4.10
N ARG A 6 -7.73 39.77 3.87
CA ARG A 6 -7.87 40.78 4.93
C ARG A 6 -8.80 40.31 6.04
N GLU A 7 -9.85 39.60 5.65
CA GLU A 7 -10.84 39.03 6.55
C GLU A 7 -10.25 37.92 7.44
N MET A 8 -9.44 37.02 6.86
CA MET A 8 -8.71 35.99 7.61
C MET A 8 -7.78 36.59 8.67
N ARG A 9 -7.15 37.74 8.36
CA ARG A 9 -6.30 38.46 9.31
C ARG A 9 -7.08 39.13 10.44
N PHE A 10 -8.34 39.51 10.21
CA PHE A 10 -9.18 40.17 11.22
C PHE A 10 -9.79 39.15 12.19
N ALA A 11 -10.43 38.10 11.68
CA ALA A 11 -11.13 37.10 12.50
C ALA A 11 -10.25 35.88 12.88
N LYS A 12 -9.04 36.15 13.38
CA LYS A 12 -7.96 35.15 13.57
C LYS A 12 -8.39 33.88 14.32
N VAL A 13 -9.15 34.01 15.41
CA VAL A 13 -9.56 32.87 16.25
C VAL A 13 -10.47 31.91 15.48
N ARG A 14 -11.49 32.45 14.79
CA ARG A 14 -12.45 31.62 14.05
C ARG A 14 -11.76 30.90 12.90
N TYR A 15 -10.99 31.65 12.11
CA TYR A 15 -10.24 31.10 10.97
C TYR A 15 -9.16 30.10 11.38
N SER A 16 -8.51 30.31 12.53
CA SER A 16 -7.58 29.34 13.11
C SER A 16 -8.30 28.04 13.44
N LEU A 17 -9.46 28.09 14.11
CA LEU A 17 -10.23 26.89 14.44
C LEU A 17 -10.60 26.07 13.19
N ILE A 18 -11.02 26.74 12.11
CA ILE A 18 -11.37 26.08 10.85
C ILE A 18 -10.14 25.51 10.17
N ALA A 19 -9.04 26.26 10.14
CA ALA A 19 -7.77 25.81 9.58
C ALA A 19 -7.26 24.57 10.33
N ILE A 20 -7.40 24.53 11.66
CA ILE A 20 -7.07 23.38 12.51
C ILE A 20 -7.95 22.19 12.15
N ILE A 21 -9.27 22.37 12.06
CA ILE A 21 -10.19 21.26 11.71
C ILE A 21 -9.87 20.73 10.31
N MET A 22 -9.64 21.59 9.34
CA MET A 22 -9.21 21.17 8.01
C MET A 22 -7.87 20.46 8.03
N LEU A 23 -6.92 20.95 8.83
CA LEU A 23 -5.62 20.32 9.01
C LEU A 23 -5.81 18.92 9.59
N LEU A 24 -6.58 18.75 10.66
CA LEU A 24 -6.82 17.45 11.29
C LEU A 24 -7.52 16.48 10.33
N VAL A 25 -8.52 16.96 9.58
CA VAL A 25 -9.25 16.14 8.61
C VAL A 25 -8.34 15.73 7.44
N THR A 26 -7.61 16.67 6.84
CA THR A 26 -6.65 16.36 5.76
C THR A 26 -5.55 15.42 6.22
N PHE A 27 -5.00 15.68 7.40
CA PHE A 27 -4.01 14.83 8.04
C PHE A 27 -4.54 13.41 8.18
N LEU A 28 -5.73 13.24 8.78
CA LEU A 28 -6.34 11.94 8.98
C LEU A 28 -6.59 11.21 7.66
N VAL A 29 -7.12 11.91 6.65
CA VAL A 29 -7.35 11.36 5.31
C VAL A 29 -6.05 10.85 4.69
N LEU A 30 -5.00 11.66 4.68
CA LEU A 30 -3.70 11.28 4.12
C LEU A 30 -3.05 10.16 4.94
N PHE A 31 -3.13 10.21 6.26
CA PHE A 31 -2.53 9.24 7.16
C PHE A 31 -3.19 7.86 7.02
N VAL A 32 -4.52 7.79 7.09
CA VAL A 32 -5.28 6.54 6.88
C VAL A 32 -5.06 6.00 5.49
N THR A 33 -5.00 6.86 4.46
CA THR A 33 -4.68 6.41 3.10
C THR A 33 -3.26 5.83 3.01
N GLY A 34 -2.28 6.46 3.65
CA GLY A 34 -0.90 5.96 3.68
C GLY A 34 -0.75 4.64 4.43
N LEU A 35 -1.50 4.46 5.52
CA LEU A 35 -1.56 3.19 6.26
C LEU A 35 -2.24 2.10 5.42
N ALA A 36 -3.38 2.41 4.80
CA ALA A 36 -4.09 1.47 3.94
C ALA A 36 -3.23 1.00 2.77
N ARG A 37 -2.50 1.91 2.11
CA ARG A 37 -1.56 1.57 1.05
C ARG A 37 -0.36 0.79 1.57
N GLY A 38 0.15 1.12 2.75
CA GLY A 38 1.24 0.37 3.36
C GLY A 38 0.84 -1.05 3.74
N LEU A 39 -0.36 -1.26 4.28
CA LEU A 39 -0.93 -2.59 4.54
C LEU A 39 -1.12 -3.39 3.26
N ALA A 40 -1.69 -2.77 2.23
CA ALA A 40 -1.85 -3.37 0.92
C ALA A 40 -0.51 -3.78 0.30
N TYR A 41 0.50 -2.93 0.44
CA TYR A 41 1.83 -3.23 -0.05
C TYR A 41 2.45 -4.36 0.78
N ASP A 42 2.37 -4.30 2.10
CA ASP A 42 2.95 -5.30 3.00
C ASP A 42 2.36 -6.72 2.86
N ASN A 43 1.10 -6.84 2.44
CA ASN A 43 0.50 -8.15 2.18
C ASN A 43 1.13 -8.82 0.93
N ALA A 44 1.62 -8.06 -0.04
CA ALA A 44 2.01 -8.57 -1.35
C ALA A 44 3.35 -8.06 -1.88
N ALA A 45 4.19 -7.47 -1.02
CA ALA A 45 5.35 -6.68 -1.42
C ALA A 45 6.31 -7.50 -2.29
N SER A 46 6.61 -8.75 -1.90
CA SER A 46 7.54 -9.59 -2.67
C SER A 46 7.04 -9.92 -4.07
N ILE A 47 5.74 -10.19 -4.23
CA ILE A 47 5.16 -10.46 -5.55
C ILE A 47 5.06 -9.17 -6.39
N GLN A 48 4.77 -8.03 -5.75
CA GLN A 48 4.69 -6.74 -6.43
C GLN A 48 6.06 -6.25 -6.92
N ASN A 49 7.11 -6.47 -6.13
CA ASN A 49 8.48 -6.02 -6.42
C ASN A 49 9.20 -6.87 -7.47
N MET A 50 8.84 -8.16 -7.59
CA MET A 50 9.39 -9.05 -8.61
C MET A 50 9.16 -8.48 -10.00
N ASP A 51 10.15 -8.49 -10.87
CA ASP A 51 10.03 -8.00 -12.26
C ASP A 51 9.35 -9.03 -13.18
N ALA A 52 8.25 -9.64 -12.73
CA ALA A 52 7.46 -10.59 -13.50
C ALA A 52 6.26 -9.91 -14.19
N THR A 53 5.88 -10.37 -15.37
CA THR A 53 4.62 -9.94 -16.01
C THR A 53 3.47 -10.88 -15.63
N HIS A 54 3.77 -12.18 -15.63
CA HIS A 54 2.84 -13.27 -15.40
C HIS A 54 3.48 -14.32 -14.50
N PHE A 55 2.62 -15.17 -13.93
CA PHE A 55 2.99 -16.36 -13.20
C PHE A 55 2.23 -17.54 -13.80
N ILE A 56 2.94 -18.60 -14.12
CA ILE A 56 2.34 -19.90 -14.42
C ILE A 56 2.09 -20.57 -13.08
N MET A 57 0.89 -21.10 -12.89
CA MET A 57 0.46 -21.82 -11.70
C MET A 57 -0.29 -23.07 -12.13
N GLU A 58 -0.34 -24.08 -11.26
CA GLU A 58 -1.17 -25.26 -11.48
C GLU A 58 -2.65 -24.85 -11.63
N LYS A 59 -3.34 -25.53 -12.54
CA LYS A 59 -4.79 -25.38 -12.70
C LYS A 59 -5.53 -25.70 -11.40
N ASP A 60 -6.67 -25.08 -11.18
CA ASP A 60 -7.49 -25.23 -9.96
C ASP A 60 -6.82 -24.77 -8.64
N SER A 61 -5.59 -24.24 -8.68
CA SER A 61 -4.94 -23.59 -7.53
C SER A 61 -5.66 -22.33 -7.05
N ASN A 62 -6.67 -21.85 -7.78
CA ASN A 62 -7.36 -20.57 -7.58
C ASN A 62 -6.37 -19.39 -7.56
N HIS A 63 -5.32 -19.48 -8.39
CA HIS A 63 -4.23 -18.51 -8.50
C HIS A 63 -3.42 -18.31 -7.21
N ARG A 64 -3.45 -19.29 -6.29
CA ARG A 64 -2.74 -19.21 -5.02
C ARG A 64 -1.41 -19.92 -5.12
N PHE A 65 -0.31 -19.18 -4.91
CA PHE A 65 1.05 -19.73 -4.85
C PHE A 65 1.12 -20.96 -3.92
N THR A 66 0.60 -20.85 -2.71
CA THR A 66 0.66 -21.92 -1.69
C THR A 66 -0.16 -23.17 -2.00
N ARG A 67 -1.02 -23.15 -3.03
CA ARG A 67 -1.81 -24.30 -3.48
C ARG A 67 -1.34 -24.90 -4.81
N SER A 68 -0.52 -24.16 -5.54
CA SER A 68 -0.01 -24.56 -6.83
C SER A 68 1.22 -25.44 -6.67
N GLN A 69 1.27 -26.54 -7.41
CA GLN A 69 2.40 -27.45 -7.49
C GLN A 69 2.74 -27.67 -8.97
N LEU A 70 3.91 -27.18 -9.37
CA LEU A 70 4.46 -27.31 -10.72
C LEU A 70 5.74 -28.12 -10.66
N ASN A 71 5.95 -28.93 -11.68
CA ASN A 71 7.12 -29.78 -11.77
C ASN A 71 8.20 -29.13 -12.64
N GLU A 72 9.41 -29.71 -12.62
CA GLU A 72 10.53 -29.25 -13.44
C GLU A 72 10.20 -29.30 -14.95
N HIS A 73 9.34 -30.23 -15.37
CA HIS A 73 8.87 -30.32 -16.75
C HIS A 73 8.17 -29.03 -17.22
N ASP A 74 7.28 -28.47 -16.39
CA ASP A 74 6.53 -27.25 -16.71
C ASP A 74 7.47 -26.05 -16.86
N TRP A 75 8.50 -25.99 -16.02
CA TRP A 75 9.53 -24.96 -16.09
C TRP A 75 10.36 -25.05 -17.38
N ILE A 76 10.82 -26.24 -17.74
CA ILE A 76 11.58 -26.47 -18.99
C ILE A 76 10.72 -26.11 -20.20
N GLN A 77 9.45 -26.52 -20.21
CA GLN A 77 8.53 -26.23 -21.31
C GLN A 77 8.22 -24.73 -21.41
N ALA A 78 7.98 -24.05 -20.30
CA ALA A 78 7.80 -22.60 -20.28
C ALA A 78 9.02 -21.86 -20.86
N GLY A 79 10.22 -22.30 -20.48
CA GLY A 79 11.48 -21.76 -21.00
C GLY A 79 11.67 -21.97 -22.51
N SER A 80 11.13 -23.04 -23.09
CA SER A 80 11.17 -23.27 -24.53
C SER A 80 10.31 -22.29 -25.36
N ILE A 81 9.29 -21.69 -24.74
CA ILE A 81 8.34 -20.77 -25.40
C ILE A 81 8.69 -19.32 -25.13
N ALA A 82 8.91 -18.97 -23.86
CA ALA A 82 9.19 -17.60 -23.44
C ALA A 82 10.68 -17.22 -23.52
N GLY A 83 11.58 -18.21 -23.65
CA GLY A 83 13.03 -18.05 -23.50
C GLY A 83 13.49 -18.34 -22.07
N GLN A 84 14.57 -19.11 -21.91
CA GLN A 84 15.07 -19.54 -20.60
C GLN A 84 15.47 -18.36 -19.70
N GLU A 85 15.92 -17.26 -20.30
CA GLU A 85 16.26 -16.02 -19.61
C GLU A 85 15.05 -15.27 -19.05
N ASN A 86 13.85 -15.54 -19.59
CA ASN A 86 12.60 -14.86 -19.24
C ASN A 86 11.73 -15.65 -18.26
N VAL A 87 12.22 -16.79 -17.78
CA VAL A 87 11.46 -17.73 -16.95
C VAL A 87 12.27 -18.09 -15.71
N GLN A 88 11.66 -17.99 -14.54
CA GLN A 88 12.28 -18.43 -13.29
C GLN A 88 11.33 -19.18 -12.38
N PRO A 89 11.81 -20.27 -11.74
CA PRO A 89 11.02 -20.97 -10.74
C PRO A 89 10.89 -20.14 -9.46
N LEU A 90 9.73 -20.26 -8.81
CA LEU A 90 9.43 -19.63 -7.54
C LEU A 90 8.76 -20.62 -6.59
N GLY A 91 9.41 -20.88 -5.48
CA GLY A 91 8.85 -21.55 -4.31
C GLY A 91 8.30 -20.54 -3.31
N VAL A 92 7.14 -20.83 -2.71
CA VAL A 92 6.52 -20.00 -1.67
C VAL A 92 6.01 -20.88 -0.56
N LYS A 93 6.57 -20.73 0.65
CA LYS A 93 6.12 -21.47 1.83
C LYS A 93 6.12 -20.58 3.06
N MET A 94 4.98 -20.47 3.72
CA MET A 94 4.89 -19.80 5.02
C MET A 94 5.29 -20.78 6.12
N THR A 95 6.13 -20.34 7.06
CA THR A 95 6.57 -21.15 8.19
C THR A 95 6.90 -20.29 9.40
N THR A 96 7.12 -20.94 10.55
CA THR A 96 7.62 -20.30 11.76
C THR A 96 9.09 -20.66 11.96
N MET A 97 9.93 -19.64 12.10
CA MET A 97 11.35 -19.75 12.40
C MET A 97 11.65 -19.30 13.83
N MET A 98 12.83 -19.68 14.31
CA MET A 98 13.38 -19.27 15.59
C MET A 98 14.88 -18.97 15.42
N ALA A 99 15.38 -17.91 16.05
CA ALA A 99 16.84 -17.71 16.12
C ALA A 99 17.44 -18.77 17.05
N ASP A 100 18.55 -19.39 16.64
CA ASP A 100 19.19 -20.47 17.41
C ASP A 100 19.55 -19.99 18.82
N GLY A 101 19.21 -20.80 19.82
CA GLY A 101 19.40 -20.45 21.24
C GLY A 101 18.39 -19.45 21.82
N THR A 102 17.36 -19.03 21.08
CA THR A 102 16.27 -18.19 21.58
C THR A 102 14.94 -18.95 21.63
N THR A 103 13.92 -18.39 22.28
CA THR A 103 12.54 -18.90 22.27
C THR A 103 11.59 -18.04 21.43
N GLY A 104 12.10 -16.98 20.79
CA GLY A 104 11.32 -16.06 19.99
C GLY A 104 10.89 -16.71 18.68
N LYS A 105 9.59 -16.91 18.50
CA LYS A 105 8.99 -17.40 17.25
C LYS A 105 8.75 -16.26 16.29
N LEU A 106 9.11 -16.46 15.03
CA LEU A 106 8.97 -15.49 13.95
C LEU A 106 8.27 -16.15 12.77
N ASP A 107 7.09 -15.65 12.43
CA ASP A 107 6.39 -16.12 11.23
C ASP A 107 6.98 -15.42 10.00
N VAL A 108 7.47 -16.23 9.06
CA VAL A 108 8.17 -15.77 7.86
C VAL A 108 7.63 -16.47 6.63
N THR A 109 7.83 -15.85 5.47
CA THR A 109 7.57 -16.50 4.18
C THR A 109 8.89 -16.84 3.52
N LEU A 110 9.12 -18.13 3.30
CA LEU A 110 10.25 -18.65 2.54
C LEU A 110 9.96 -18.53 1.05
N LEU A 111 10.87 -17.89 0.32
CA LEU A 111 10.84 -17.76 -1.12
C LEU A 111 12.06 -18.47 -1.71
N GLY A 112 11.84 -19.61 -2.34
CA GLY A 112 12.89 -20.37 -3.04
C GLY A 112 13.02 -19.92 -4.48
N MET A 113 14.19 -19.46 -4.90
CA MET A 113 14.42 -18.99 -6.27
C MET A 113 15.89 -19.07 -6.67
N ASN A 114 16.18 -18.83 -7.94
CA ASN A 114 17.55 -18.78 -8.45
C ASN A 114 18.30 -17.53 -7.95
N PRO A 115 19.42 -17.66 -7.21
CA PRO A 115 20.22 -16.50 -6.77
C PRO A 115 20.83 -15.64 -7.87
N ALA A 116 21.10 -16.21 -9.05
CA ALA A 116 21.60 -15.47 -10.20
C ALA A 116 20.46 -14.86 -11.05
N GLY A 117 19.20 -15.16 -10.71
CA GLY A 117 18.04 -14.77 -11.47
C GLY A 117 17.55 -13.35 -11.16
N TRP A 118 16.90 -12.73 -12.15
CA TRP A 118 16.18 -11.45 -12.02
C TRP A 118 15.02 -11.41 -11.01
N LEU A 119 14.58 -12.54 -10.43
CA LEU A 119 13.62 -12.51 -9.31
C LEU A 119 14.29 -12.15 -7.98
N MET A 120 15.59 -12.39 -7.84
CA MET A 120 16.30 -12.18 -6.59
C MET A 120 16.36 -10.67 -6.27
N PRO A 121 15.84 -10.23 -5.10
CA PRO A 121 15.90 -8.83 -4.71
C PRO A 121 17.34 -8.34 -4.52
N LYS A 122 17.52 -7.02 -4.64
CA LYS A 122 18.81 -6.38 -4.39
C LYS A 122 19.12 -6.37 -2.89
N VAL A 123 20.30 -6.85 -2.54
CA VAL A 123 20.82 -6.79 -1.16
C VAL A 123 21.05 -5.34 -0.75
N THR A 124 20.53 -4.95 0.41
CA THR A 124 20.71 -3.61 0.98
C THR A 124 21.84 -3.57 2.02
N GLU A 125 22.13 -4.70 2.66
CA GLU A 125 23.24 -4.85 3.62
C GLU A 125 23.76 -6.30 3.64
N GLY A 126 25.06 -6.50 3.83
CA GLY A 126 25.68 -7.82 3.84
C GLY A 126 26.06 -8.31 2.44
N GLU A 127 26.07 -9.63 2.24
CA GLU A 127 26.50 -10.26 0.99
C GLU A 127 25.34 -11.00 0.29
N PRO A 128 25.32 -11.02 -1.06
CA PRO A 128 24.38 -11.84 -1.81
C PRO A 128 24.64 -13.34 -1.61
N ILE A 129 23.58 -14.13 -1.73
CA ILE A 129 23.68 -15.59 -1.79
C ILE A 129 24.09 -16.03 -3.19
N THR A 130 24.81 -17.13 -3.29
CA THR A 130 25.33 -17.66 -4.56
C THR A 130 24.58 -18.94 -4.97
N PRO A 131 24.45 -19.24 -6.28
CA PRO A 131 23.74 -20.44 -6.74
C PRO A 131 24.31 -21.75 -6.18
N GLY A 132 25.63 -21.82 -5.93
CA GLY A 132 26.31 -23.01 -5.42
C GLY A 132 26.57 -23.02 -3.90
N GLY A 133 26.21 -21.96 -3.17
CA GLY A 133 26.40 -21.89 -1.72
C GLY A 133 25.16 -22.37 -0.99
N THR A 134 25.30 -23.24 0.00
CA THR A 134 24.19 -23.80 0.80
C THR A 134 24.13 -23.21 2.20
N GLY A 135 22.96 -23.24 2.85
CA GLY A 135 22.79 -22.87 4.25
C GLY A 135 22.92 -21.36 4.52
N SER A 136 22.79 -20.52 3.50
CA SER A 136 22.86 -19.05 3.60
C SER A 136 21.58 -18.44 3.04
N VAL A 137 21.03 -17.44 3.74
CA VAL A 137 19.75 -16.80 3.36
C VAL A 137 19.83 -15.29 3.39
N LEU A 138 18.99 -14.66 2.57
CA LEU A 138 18.71 -13.23 2.66
C LEU A 138 17.38 -13.04 3.39
N VAL A 139 17.30 -12.03 4.24
CA VAL A 139 16.10 -11.79 5.07
C VAL A 139 15.63 -10.35 4.94
N ASP A 140 14.32 -10.11 5.03
CA ASP A 140 13.80 -8.74 5.04
C ASP A 140 14.27 -7.97 6.28
N GLY A 141 14.55 -6.68 6.09
CA GLY A 141 15.02 -5.76 7.12
C GLY A 141 14.10 -5.66 8.35
N LYS A 142 12.80 -5.96 8.24
CA LYS A 142 11.87 -5.99 9.39
C LYS A 142 12.29 -6.99 10.46
N LEU A 143 13.02 -8.04 10.10
CA LEU A 143 13.50 -9.03 11.07
C LEU A 143 14.56 -8.47 12.02
N LYS A 144 15.17 -7.32 11.70
CA LYS A 144 16.06 -6.60 12.64
C LYS A 144 15.33 -6.13 13.89
N ASP A 145 14.06 -5.74 13.77
CA ASP A 145 13.23 -5.33 14.91
C ASP A 145 13.01 -6.49 15.89
N ALA A 146 13.13 -7.73 15.40
CA ALA A 146 13.09 -8.97 16.18
C ALA A 146 14.47 -9.43 16.69
N GLY A 147 15.53 -8.63 16.49
CA GLY A 147 16.89 -8.95 16.94
C GLY A 147 17.66 -9.86 15.98
N ILE A 148 17.18 -10.10 14.76
CA ILE A 148 17.90 -10.86 13.75
C ILE A 148 18.99 -9.99 13.12
N GLY A 149 20.24 -10.45 13.18
CA GLY A 149 21.41 -9.78 12.63
C GLY A 149 22.12 -10.62 11.57
N LEU A 150 23.19 -10.06 10.99
CA LEU A 150 24.10 -10.82 10.13
C LEU A 150 24.77 -11.93 10.95
N GLY A 151 24.86 -13.13 10.39
CA GLY A 151 25.42 -14.31 11.04
C GLY A 151 24.46 -15.02 12.01
N THR A 152 23.26 -14.48 12.26
CA THR A 152 22.23 -15.19 13.04
C THR A 152 21.82 -16.47 12.32
N VAL A 153 21.73 -17.57 13.07
CA VAL A 153 21.24 -18.85 12.55
C VAL A 153 19.74 -18.94 12.82
N LEU A 154 18.95 -19.06 11.76
CA LEU A 154 17.51 -19.28 11.80
C LEU A 154 17.21 -20.77 11.67
N VAL A 155 16.34 -21.28 12.53
CA VAL A 155 15.90 -22.67 12.56
C VAL A 155 14.44 -22.73 12.19
N ASP A 156 14.11 -23.39 11.09
CA ASP A 156 12.71 -23.67 10.73
C ASP A 156 12.15 -24.76 11.62
N GLN A 157 11.03 -24.45 12.29
CA GLN A 157 10.41 -25.37 13.24
C GLN A 157 9.74 -26.56 12.54
N ALA A 158 9.37 -26.43 11.27
CA ALA A 158 8.73 -27.51 10.52
C ALA A 158 9.75 -28.55 10.02
N SER A 159 10.79 -28.10 9.29
CA SER A 159 11.81 -28.99 8.71
C SER A 159 13.00 -29.26 9.64
N GLY A 160 13.25 -28.42 10.65
CA GLY A 160 14.45 -28.47 11.48
C GLY A 160 15.73 -27.98 10.78
N LEU A 161 15.62 -27.49 9.54
CA LEU A 161 16.76 -26.93 8.82
C LEU A 161 17.26 -25.64 9.45
N LYS A 162 18.56 -25.41 9.29
CA LYS A 162 19.27 -24.26 9.81
C LYS A 162 19.86 -23.44 8.68
N TRP A 163 19.66 -22.12 8.74
CA TRP A 163 20.21 -21.18 7.77
C TRP A 163 20.86 -19.99 8.44
N THR A 164 22.00 -19.58 7.92
CA THR A 164 22.71 -18.39 8.41
C THR A 164 22.31 -17.17 7.60
N VAL A 165 21.93 -16.09 8.29
CA VAL A 165 21.61 -14.81 7.66
C VAL A 165 22.88 -14.18 7.09
N ARG A 166 22.95 -14.08 5.77
CA ARG A 166 24.12 -13.53 5.05
C ARG A 166 23.94 -12.09 4.59
N GLY A 167 22.70 -11.67 4.41
CA GLY A 167 22.38 -10.32 3.98
C GLY A 167 20.93 -9.95 4.27
N PHE A 168 20.67 -8.66 4.18
CA PHE A 168 19.34 -8.08 4.30
C PHE A 168 18.86 -7.53 2.96
N VAL A 169 17.57 -7.65 2.75
CA VAL A 169 16.83 -6.97 1.68
C VAL A 169 15.83 -6.02 2.32
N SER A 170 15.10 -5.24 1.53
CA SER A 170 14.20 -4.23 2.09
C SER A 170 12.86 -4.23 1.37
N HIS A 171 11.81 -4.13 2.19
CA HIS A 171 10.43 -4.03 1.73
C HIS A 171 9.94 -5.31 1.05
N GLU A 172 10.31 -6.45 1.62
CA GLU A 172 9.98 -7.78 1.13
C GLU A 172 9.11 -8.53 2.17
N SER A 173 7.86 -8.75 1.81
CA SER A 173 6.88 -9.44 2.63
C SER A 173 5.80 -10.09 1.77
N TYR A 174 5.21 -11.16 2.31
CA TYR A 174 4.11 -11.91 1.71
C TYR A 174 3.14 -12.34 2.81
N SER A 175 1.86 -12.03 2.64
CA SER A 175 0.80 -12.27 3.63
C SER A 175 1.12 -11.69 5.01
N HIS A 176 1.70 -10.48 5.06
CA HIS A 176 2.16 -9.77 6.27
C HIS A 176 3.35 -10.40 7.00
N SER A 177 3.88 -11.52 6.52
CA SER A 177 5.09 -12.13 7.05
C SER A 177 6.32 -11.61 6.29
N PRO A 178 7.40 -11.21 7.00
CA PRO A 178 8.67 -10.88 6.36
C PRO A 178 9.19 -12.02 5.48
N ALA A 179 9.77 -11.68 4.34
CA ALA A 179 10.29 -12.69 3.41
C ALA A 179 11.71 -13.13 3.76
N VAL A 180 11.99 -14.41 3.54
CA VAL A 180 13.31 -15.04 3.64
C VAL A 180 13.59 -15.74 2.31
N PHE A 181 14.69 -15.37 1.67
CA PHE A 181 15.05 -15.85 0.33
C PHE A 181 16.06 -16.99 0.45
N LEU A 182 15.71 -18.11 -0.17
CA LEU A 182 16.49 -19.34 -0.23
C LEU A 182 16.99 -19.56 -1.66
N ASN A 183 18.14 -20.22 -1.80
CA ASN A 183 18.55 -20.76 -3.09
C ASN A 183 17.70 -22.00 -3.46
N GLU A 184 17.83 -22.46 -4.70
CA GLU A 184 17.08 -23.64 -5.19
C GLU A 184 17.49 -24.96 -4.52
N HIS A 185 18.73 -25.08 -4.04
CA HIS A 185 19.23 -26.28 -3.38
C HIS A 185 18.61 -26.45 -1.98
N ASP A 186 18.63 -25.39 -1.19
CA ASP A 186 18.03 -25.35 0.15
C ASP A 186 16.49 -25.43 0.06
N TRP A 187 15.89 -24.90 -1.03
CA TRP A 187 14.47 -25.11 -1.32
C TRP A 187 14.12 -26.58 -1.56
N ARG A 188 14.95 -27.32 -2.33
CA ARG A 188 14.79 -28.77 -2.52
C ARG A 188 14.94 -29.53 -1.20
N GLN A 189 15.98 -29.20 -0.44
CA GLN A 189 16.24 -29.83 0.86
C GLN A 189 15.09 -29.58 1.86
N LEU A 190 14.53 -28.38 1.87
CA LEU A 190 13.36 -28.03 2.69
C LEU A 190 12.16 -28.92 2.37
N GLN A 191 11.90 -29.18 1.09
CA GLN A 191 10.80 -30.03 0.67
C GLN A 191 11.02 -31.48 1.10
N SER A 192 12.22 -32.04 0.86
CA SER A 192 12.54 -33.42 1.23
C SER A 192 12.45 -33.65 2.75
N GLU A 193 13.00 -32.73 3.55
CA GLU A 193 12.96 -32.83 5.03
C GLU A 193 11.55 -32.65 5.58
N THR A 194 10.73 -31.80 4.95
CA THR A 194 9.33 -31.64 5.37
C THR A 194 8.51 -32.90 5.07
N ALA A 195 8.69 -33.49 3.88
CA ALA A 195 8.02 -34.74 3.51
C ALA A 195 8.42 -35.88 4.47
N ALA A 196 9.72 -36.04 4.74
CA ALA A 196 10.24 -37.05 5.66
C ALA A 196 9.64 -36.93 7.08
N ARG A 197 9.41 -35.70 7.56
CA ARG A 197 8.85 -35.45 8.90
C ARG A 197 7.33 -35.55 9.00
N THR A 198 6.62 -35.48 7.88
CA THR A 198 5.15 -35.49 7.87
C THR A 198 4.56 -36.88 7.59
N GLU A 199 5.39 -37.92 7.40
CA GLU A 199 4.98 -39.29 7.03
C GLU A 199 4.09 -39.35 5.76
N ILE A 200 4.03 -38.25 5.01
CA ILE A 200 3.43 -38.20 3.68
C ILE A 200 4.47 -38.86 2.77
N GLY A 201 4.16 -40.07 2.29
CA GLY A 201 5.08 -40.94 1.55
C GLY A 201 5.82 -40.24 0.41
N GLU A 202 6.98 -40.79 0.06
CA GLU A 202 7.95 -40.30 -0.94
C GLU A 202 7.34 -39.29 -1.92
N SER A 203 7.55 -37.99 -1.64
CA SER A 203 7.41 -36.96 -2.65
C SER A 203 8.31 -37.39 -3.81
N GLY A 204 7.70 -37.62 -4.99
CA GLY A 204 8.41 -38.12 -6.17
C GLY A 204 9.68 -37.32 -6.46
N ASP A 205 10.60 -37.93 -7.20
CA ASP A 205 12.00 -37.53 -7.47
C ASP A 205 12.21 -36.15 -8.15
N GLY A 206 11.22 -35.25 -8.11
CA GLY A 206 11.22 -33.94 -8.75
C GLY A 206 11.11 -32.77 -7.77
N THR A 207 11.72 -31.64 -8.13
CA THR A 207 11.54 -30.38 -7.40
C THR A 207 10.17 -29.82 -7.70
N ILE A 208 9.37 -29.55 -6.67
CA ILE A 208 8.09 -28.85 -6.81
C ILE A 208 8.32 -27.35 -6.64
N TYR A 209 7.72 -26.58 -7.55
CA TYR A 209 7.66 -25.12 -7.51
C TYR A 209 6.22 -24.66 -7.35
N ASN A 210 6.02 -23.53 -6.71
CA ASN A 210 4.68 -22.98 -6.49
C ASN A 210 4.22 -22.10 -7.65
N ALA A 211 5.15 -21.48 -8.35
CA ALA A 211 4.89 -20.75 -9.57
C ALA A 211 6.13 -20.73 -10.45
N ILE A 212 5.92 -20.43 -11.73
CA ILE A 212 7.00 -20.05 -12.63
C ILE A 212 6.74 -18.60 -13.05
N ALA A 213 7.63 -17.70 -12.67
CA ALA A 213 7.55 -16.30 -13.04
C ALA A 213 8.02 -16.10 -14.48
N VAL A 214 7.26 -15.33 -15.27
CA VAL A 214 7.52 -15.15 -16.69
C VAL A 214 7.47 -13.67 -17.10
N LYS A 215 8.42 -13.28 -17.95
CA LYS A 215 8.37 -12.08 -18.79
C LYS A 215 7.89 -12.48 -20.18
N ALA A 216 6.59 -12.32 -20.43
CA ALA A 216 5.96 -12.73 -21.69
C ALA A 216 5.09 -11.60 -22.26
N ASN A 217 5.06 -11.51 -23.59
CA ASN A 217 4.09 -10.71 -24.32
C ASN A 217 2.76 -11.47 -24.51
N GLU A 218 1.71 -10.80 -24.99
CA GLU A 218 0.38 -11.40 -25.17
C GLU A 218 0.40 -12.67 -26.04
N HIS A 219 1.18 -12.68 -27.11
CA HIS A 219 1.30 -13.84 -28.00
C HIS A 219 1.98 -15.04 -27.30
N GLN A 220 3.01 -14.80 -26.50
CA GLN A 220 3.69 -15.83 -25.72
C GLN A 220 2.77 -16.38 -24.62
N VAL A 221 1.91 -15.54 -24.03
CA VAL A 221 0.92 -15.97 -23.04
C VAL A 221 -0.06 -16.98 -23.66
N GLU A 222 -0.56 -16.72 -24.87
CA GLU A 222 -1.44 -17.66 -25.58
C GLU A 222 -0.74 -18.98 -25.89
N GLN A 223 0.53 -18.93 -26.31
CA GLN A 223 1.33 -20.14 -26.58
C GLN A 223 1.60 -20.95 -25.31
N LEU A 224 1.90 -20.29 -24.20
CA LEU A 224 2.07 -20.94 -22.89
C LEU A 224 0.77 -21.63 -22.45
N ALA A 225 -0.37 -20.97 -22.63
CA ALA A 225 -1.69 -21.52 -22.30
C ALA A 225 -2.03 -22.77 -23.12
N ALA A 226 -1.64 -22.78 -24.40
CA ALA A 226 -1.85 -23.93 -25.27
C ALA A 226 -0.90 -25.09 -24.95
N ALA A 227 0.33 -24.79 -24.53
CA ALA A 227 1.37 -25.79 -24.28
C ALA A 227 1.26 -26.45 -22.90
N LEU A 228 0.73 -25.76 -21.89
CA LEU A 228 0.60 -26.22 -20.52
C LEU A 228 -0.88 -26.33 -20.13
N PRO A 229 -1.60 -27.39 -20.55
CA PRO A 229 -3.06 -27.51 -20.37
C PRO A 229 -3.50 -27.70 -18.91
N ASP A 230 -2.58 -28.16 -18.06
CA ASP A 230 -2.77 -28.37 -16.62
C ASP A 230 -2.26 -27.18 -15.79
N SER A 231 -1.90 -26.07 -16.45
CA SER A 231 -1.51 -24.82 -15.81
C SER A 231 -2.38 -23.65 -16.26
N GLU A 232 -2.41 -22.60 -15.44
CA GLU A 232 -3.01 -21.31 -15.74
C GLU A 232 -1.96 -20.22 -15.74
N ILE A 233 -2.06 -19.30 -16.71
CA ILE A 233 -1.17 -18.14 -16.82
C ILE A 233 -1.90 -16.96 -16.21
N VAL A 234 -1.38 -16.49 -15.09
CA VAL A 234 -2.00 -15.48 -14.24
C VAL A 234 -1.19 -14.20 -14.33
N THR A 235 -1.85 -13.06 -14.54
CA THR A 235 -1.16 -11.75 -14.48
C THR A 235 -0.66 -11.47 -13.06
N LYS A 236 0.42 -10.69 -12.90
CA LYS A 236 0.88 -10.26 -11.58
C LYS A 236 -0.24 -9.67 -10.72
N SER A 237 -1.14 -8.88 -11.29
CA SER A 237 -2.25 -8.27 -10.54
C SER A 237 -3.25 -9.30 -10.02
N GLN A 238 -3.59 -10.30 -10.83
CA GLN A 238 -4.48 -11.40 -10.40
C GLN A 238 -3.81 -12.25 -9.32
N ALA A 239 -2.51 -12.56 -9.46
CA ALA A 239 -1.76 -13.31 -8.46
C ALA A 239 -1.72 -12.57 -7.11
N VAL A 240 -1.53 -11.25 -7.11
CA VAL A 240 -1.61 -10.41 -5.90
C VAL A 240 -3.01 -10.42 -5.30
N GLN A 241 -4.07 -10.31 -6.11
CA GLN A 241 -5.45 -10.33 -5.62
C GLN A 241 -5.86 -11.70 -5.04
N ALA A 242 -5.21 -12.77 -5.47
CA ALA A 242 -5.48 -14.13 -5.03
C ALA A 242 -4.79 -14.49 -3.71
N ILE A 243 -3.86 -13.65 -3.21
CA ILE A 243 -3.26 -13.82 -1.89
C ILE A 243 -4.38 -13.86 -0.84
N PRO A 244 -4.43 -14.88 0.04
CA PRO A 244 -5.50 -15.01 1.03
C PRO A 244 -5.71 -13.73 1.85
N GLY A 245 -6.95 -13.25 1.91
CA GLY A 245 -7.31 -12.04 2.67
C GLY A 245 -7.06 -10.71 1.94
N TYR A 246 -6.18 -10.65 0.93
CA TYR A 246 -5.79 -9.41 0.27
C TYR A 246 -6.98 -8.60 -0.24
N LYS A 247 -7.82 -9.21 -1.08
CA LYS A 247 -8.97 -8.54 -1.70
C LYS A 247 -9.97 -8.03 -0.66
N GLU A 248 -10.15 -8.77 0.41
CA GLU A 248 -11.16 -8.51 1.44
C GLU A 248 -10.70 -7.40 2.37
N GLU A 249 -9.40 -7.38 2.69
CA GLU A 249 -8.72 -6.26 3.35
C GLU A 249 -8.79 -5.00 2.50
N GLN A 250 -8.47 -5.07 1.20
CA GLN A 250 -8.56 -3.92 0.30
C GLN A 250 -9.98 -3.37 0.23
N GLY A 251 -11.00 -4.23 0.14
CA GLY A 251 -12.40 -3.83 0.15
C GLY A 251 -12.77 -3.05 1.43
N SER A 252 -12.34 -3.55 2.59
CA SER A 252 -12.59 -2.92 3.89
C SER A 252 -11.85 -1.59 4.03
N LEU A 253 -10.59 -1.51 3.62
CA LEU A 253 -9.78 -0.29 3.63
C LEU A 253 -10.37 0.78 2.70
N TRP A 254 -10.82 0.40 1.50
CA TRP A 254 -11.49 1.31 0.58
C TRP A 254 -12.78 1.87 1.16
N MET A 255 -13.59 1.02 1.81
CA MET A 255 -14.81 1.46 2.48
C MET A 255 -14.50 2.50 3.56
N MET A 256 -13.49 2.24 4.39
CA MET A 256 -13.04 3.18 5.43
C MET A 256 -12.62 4.53 4.83
N ILE A 257 -11.84 4.52 3.76
CA ILE A 257 -11.39 5.75 3.06
C ILE A 257 -12.58 6.51 2.50
N ILE A 258 -13.52 5.85 1.83
CA ILE A 258 -14.71 6.48 1.25
C ILE A 258 -15.57 7.12 2.35
N PHE A 259 -15.83 6.39 3.44
CA PHE A 259 -16.57 6.91 4.59
C PHE A 259 -15.86 8.12 5.21
N LEU A 260 -14.54 8.06 5.32
CA LEU A 260 -13.74 9.17 5.83
C LEU A 260 -13.89 10.42 4.96
N PHE A 261 -13.82 10.28 3.63
CA PHE A 261 -14.06 11.39 2.70
C PHE A 261 -15.51 11.93 2.79
N LEU A 262 -16.48 11.05 2.95
CA LEU A 262 -17.89 11.44 3.10
C LEU A 262 -18.10 12.28 4.37
N ILE A 263 -17.66 11.78 5.53
CA ILE A 263 -17.76 12.49 6.81
C ILE A 263 -16.98 13.80 6.75
N SER A 264 -15.78 13.78 6.16
CA SER A 264 -14.98 14.99 5.94
C SER A 264 -15.74 16.05 5.16
N SER A 265 -16.43 15.66 4.08
CA SER A 265 -17.24 16.59 3.29
C SER A 265 -18.37 17.23 4.09
N PHE A 266 -19.11 16.43 4.87
CA PHE A 266 -20.17 16.94 5.75
C PHE A 266 -19.63 17.92 6.79
N VAL A 267 -18.54 17.56 7.45
CA VAL A 267 -17.87 18.41 8.44
C VAL A 267 -17.49 19.74 7.79
N LEU A 268 -16.81 19.71 6.65
CA LEU A 268 -16.42 20.93 5.92
C LEU A 268 -17.65 21.76 5.51
N ALA A 269 -18.72 21.12 5.05
CA ALA A 269 -19.95 21.80 4.66
C ALA A 269 -20.59 22.55 5.83
N VAL A 270 -20.70 21.91 6.99
CA VAL A 270 -21.22 22.55 8.22
C VAL A 270 -20.34 23.73 8.63
N PHE A 271 -19.02 23.56 8.65
CA PHE A 271 -18.11 24.64 9.03
C PHE A 271 -18.20 25.84 8.08
N PHE A 272 -18.16 25.60 6.77
CA PHE A 272 -18.32 26.67 5.78
C PHE A 272 -19.67 27.35 5.90
N TYR A 273 -20.74 26.58 6.12
CA TYR A 273 -22.08 27.12 6.30
C TYR A 273 -22.18 28.01 7.54
N VAL A 274 -21.67 27.56 8.69
CA VAL A 274 -21.67 28.34 9.95
C VAL A 274 -20.92 29.65 9.78
N ILE A 275 -19.74 29.63 9.16
CA ILE A 275 -18.97 30.86 8.88
C ILE A 275 -19.78 31.83 8.02
N THR A 276 -20.48 31.30 7.02
CA THR A 276 -21.27 32.10 6.10
C THR A 276 -22.44 32.77 6.81
N ILE A 277 -23.13 32.03 7.70
CA ILE A 277 -24.19 32.57 8.55
C ILE A 277 -23.65 33.68 9.45
N GLN A 278 -22.53 33.44 10.13
CA GLN A 278 -21.93 34.43 11.02
C GLN A 278 -21.52 35.72 10.31
N LYS A 279 -21.36 35.66 8.98
CA LYS A 279 -21.01 36.80 8.11
C LYS A 279 -22.20 37.36 7.33
N SER A 280 -23.41 36.85 7.58
CA SER A 280 -24.57 37.23 6.78
C SER A 280 -24.86 38.73 6.82
N SER A 281 -24.65 39.38 7.98
CA SER A 281 -24.81 40.83 8.11
C SER A 281 -23.79 41.60 7.26
N GLN A 282 -22.50 41.20 7.31
CA GLN A 282 -21.43 41.82 6.52
C GLN A 282 -21.70 41.68 5.01
N PHE A 283 -22.13 40.50 4.56
CA PHE A 283 -22.48 40.28 3.16
C PHE A 283 -23.69 41.09 2.71
N GLY A 284 -24.69 41.28 3.58
CA GLY A 284 -25.85 42.10 3.27
C GLY A 284 -25.51 43.59 3.17
N ILE A 285 -24.63 44.12 4.04
CA ILE A 285 -24.11 45.50 3.92
C ILE A 285 -23.34 45.67 2.60
N LEU A 286 -22.47 44.72 2.25
CA LEU A 286 -21.74 44.76 0.98
C LEU A 286 -22.69 44.74 -0.24
N LYS A 287 -23.77 43.95 -0.19
CA LYS A 287 -24.81 43.96 -1.22
C LYS A 287 -25.56 45.31 -1.26
N ALA A 288 -25.87 45.90 -0.11
CA ALA A 288 -26.54 47.20 -0.01
C ALA A 288 -25.71 48.33 -0.63
N ILE A 289 -24.37 48.27 -0.51
CA ILE A 289 -23.43 49.23 -1.11
C ILE A 289 -23.18 48.92 -2.60
N GLY A 290 -23.81 47.89 -3.17
CA GLY A 290 -23.78 47.58 -4.61
C GLY A 290 -22.84 46.45 -5.03
N THR A 291 -22.30 45.66 -4.09
CA THR A 291 -21.45 44.51 -4.43
C THR A 291 -22.27 43.41 -5.10
N ARG A 292 -21.83 42.95 -6.29
CA ARG A 292 -22.48 41.85 -7.01
C ARG A 292 -22.38 40.54 -6.24
N THR A 293 -23.47 39.77 -6.18
CA THR A 293 -23.51 38.44 -5.54
C THR A 293 -22.42 37.49 -6.07
N ALA A 294 -22.11 37.53 -7.37
CA ALA A 294 -21.04 36.72 -7.97
C ALA A 294 -19.65 36.99 -7.37
N TYR A 295 -19.38 38.25 -6.99
CA TYR A 295 -18.13 38.60 -6.32
C TYR A 295 -18.04 37.98 -4.92
N LEU A 296 -19.15 37.99 -4.17
CA LEU A 296 -19.23 37.37 -2.84
C LEU A 296 -19.05 35.85 -2.91
N VAL A 297 -19.72 35.20 -3.86
CA VAL A 297 -19.56 33.75 -4.11
C VAL A 297 -18.11 33.39 -4.45
N ARG A 298 -17.48 34.11 -5.38
CA ARG A 298 -16.07 33.92 -5.72
C ARG A 298 -15.15 34.16 -4.52
N SER A 299 -15.47 35.12 -3.66
CA SER A 299 -14.69 35.38 -2.44
C SER A 299 -14.76 34.22 -1.46
N VAL A 300 -15.94 33.62 -1.27
CA VAL A 300 -16.12 32.46 -0.39
C VAL A 300 -15.44 31.21 -0.96
N ALA A 301 -15.62 30.93 -2.26
CA ALA A 301 -14.95 29.81 -2.91
C ALA A 301 -13.42 29.95 -2.84
N LEU A 302 -12.88 31.15 -3.02
CA LEU A 302 -11.44 31.40 -2.93
C LEU A 302 -10.93 31.27 -1.49
N GLN A 303 -11.73 31.63 -0.48
CA GLN A 303 -11.41 31.41 0.92
C GLN A 303 -11.34 29.91 1.27
N VAL A 304 -12.30 29.13 0.78
CA VAL A 304 -12.33 27.66 0.91
C VAL A 304 -11.07 27.06 0.30
N LEU A 305 -10.72 27.48 -0.92
CA LEU A 305 -9.52 27.03 -1.61
C LEU A 305 -8.25 27.36 -0.83
N LEU A 306 -8.08 28.61 -0.39
CA LEU A 306 -6.90 29.04 0.37
C LEU A 306 -6.76 28.28 1.69
N LEU A 307 -7.85 28.09 2.44
CA LEU A 307 -7.83 27.34 3.69
C LEU A 307 -7.51 25.87 3.46
N SER A 308 -8.18 25.23 2.50
CA SER A 308 -7.97 23.81 2.22
C SER A 308 -6.57 23.52 1.70
N THR A 309 -6.04 24.32 0.78
CA THR A 309 -4.65 24.19 0.31
C THR A 309 -3.65 24.49 1.42
N GLY A 310 -3.87 25.53 2.23
CA GLY A 310 -3.00 25.87 3.35
C GLY A 310 -2.94 24.75 4.40
N SER A 311 -4.09 24.26 4.83
CA SER A 311 -4.18 23.13 5.76
C SER A 311 -3.56 21.86 5.19
N LEU A 312 -3.80 21.55 3.92
CA LEU A 312 -3.23 20.40 3.24
C LEU A 312 -1.69 20.46 3.22
N MET A 313 -1.09 21.60 2.90
CA MET A 313 0.37 21.77 2.90
C MET A 313 0.96 21.53 4.29
N ILE A 314 0.32 22.05 5.33
CA ILE A 314 0.78 21.84 6.71
C ILE A 314 0.63 20.36 7.10
N SER A 315 -0.47 19.71 6.71
CA SER A 315 -0.69 18.28 6.96
C SER A 315 0.35 17.40 6.27
N MET A 316 0.75 17.74 5.03
CA MET A 316 1.84 17.03 4.34
C MET A 316 3.16 17.15 5.10
N LEU A 317 3.52 18.34 5.56
CA LEU A 317 4.73 18.55 6.38
C LEU A 317 4.65 17.75 7.69
N LEU A 318 3.49 17.74 8.33
CA LEU A 318 3.28 17.00 9.57
C LEU A 318 3.40 15.48 9.36
N ILE A 319 2.89 14.95 8.24
CA ILE A 319 3.06 13.53 7.89
C ILE A 319 4.53 13.18 7.66
N GLN A 320 5.28 14.03 6.96
CA GLN A 320 6.71 13.81 6.77
C GLN A 320 7.46 13.81 8.11
N GLY A 321 7.11 14.73 9.02
CA GLY A 321 7.66 14.76 10.37
C GLY A 321 7.33 13.50 11.17
N ILE A 322 6.06 13.08 11.18
CA ILE A 322 5.61 11.89 11.90
C ILE A 322 6.24 10.61 11.33
N LYS A 323 6.43 10.51 10.01
CA LYS A 323 7.05 9.34 9.38
C LYS A 323 8.40 8.98 10.00
N ALA A 324 9.19 9.97 10.41
CA ALA A 324 10.47 9.73 11.08
C ALA A 324 10.35 9.21 12.52
N LEU A 325 9.20 9.40 13.16
CA LEU A 325 8.90 8.90 14.50
C LEU A 325 8.17 7.55 14.49
N LEU A 326 7.69 7.09 13.32
CA LEU A 326 6.99 5.82 13.23
C LEU A 326 7.95 4.65 13.46
N PRO A 327 7.53 3.60 14.19
CA PRO A 327 8.29 2.36 14.29
C PRO A 327 8.55 1.74 12.91
N GLY A 328 9.70 1.08 12.72
CA GLY A 328 10.09 0.43 11.46
C GLY A 328 9.08 -0.61 10.97
N GLY A 329 8.47 -1.36 11.89
CA GLY A 329 7.41 -2.31 11.59
C GLY A 329 6.06 -1.72 11.17
N MET A 330 5.83 -0.40 11.27
CA MET A 330 4.53 0.18 10.89
C MET A 330 4.40 0.25 9.36
N PRO A 331 3.35 -0.37 8.77
CA PRO A 331 3.17 -0.42 7.32
C PRO A 331 2.59 0.91 6.82
N PHE A 332 3.45 1.93 6.67
CA PHE A 332 3.07 3.24 6.17
C PHE A 332 3.74 3.54 4.83
N LEU A 333 2.96 3.61 3.75
CA LEU A 333 3.45 3.86 2.40
C LEU A 333 2.62 4.96 1.72
N LEU A 334 3.21 6.14 1.59
CA LEU A 334 2.60 7.26 0.88
C LEU A 334 3.44 7.62 -0.35
N GLN A 335 3.17 6.93 -1.47
CA GLN A 335 3.79 7.25 -2.76
C GLN A 335 3.31 8.63 -3.27
N ALA A 336 4.14 9.31 -4.07
CA ALA A 336 3.83 10.63 -4.60
C ALA A 336 2.54 10.64 -5.45
N SER A 337 2.26 9.55 -6.18
CA SER A 337 1.03 9.36 -6.96
C SER A 337 -0.21 9.35 -6.05
N THR A 338 -0.22 8.49 -5.03
CA THR A 338 -1.29 8.42 -4.02
C THR A 338 -1.45 9.76 -3.31
N LEU A 339 -0.36 10.38 -2.86
CA LEU A 339 -0.39 11.67 -2.19
C LEU A 339 -1.07 12.73 -3.08
N THR A 340 -0.69 12.81 -4.35
CA THR A 340 -1.24 13.79 -5.30
C THR A 340 -2.72 13.52 -5.58
N PHE A 341 -3.10 12.26 -5.80
CA PHE A 341 -4.49 11.88 -6.04
C PHE A 341 -5.38 12.19 -4.82
N THR A 342 -4.98 11.75 -3.63
CA THR A 342 -5.74 11.98 -2.39
C THR A 342 -5.84 13.46 -2.05
N SER A 343 -4.78 14.23 -2.32
CA SER A 343 -4.77 15.68 -2.17
C SER A 343 -5.74 16.37 -3.12
N GLY A 344 -5.71 16.00 -4.40
CA GLY A 344 -6.66 16.51 -5.40
C GLY A 344 -8.10 16.18 -5.03
N ALA A 345 -8.37 14.94 -4.63
CA ALA A 345 -9.67 14.50 -4.15
C ALA A 345 -10.13 15.33 -2.94
N PHE A 346 -9.25 15.59 -1.98
CA PHE A 346 -9.58 16.43 -0.82
C PHE A 346 -9.97 17.86 -1.22
N ILE A 347 -9.23 18.49 -2.14
CA ILE A 347 -9.56 19.84 -2.63
C ILE A 347 -10.91 19.86 -3.34
N VAL A 348 -11.21 18.86 -4.17
CA VAL A 348 -12.53 18.72 -4.80
C VAL A 348 -13.62 18.59 -3.74
N MET A 349 -13.42 17.73 -2.74
CA MET A 349 -14.38 17.51 -1.66
C MET A 349 -14.59 18.75 -0.78
N SER A 350 -13.55 19.56 -0.56
CA SER A 350 -13.67 20.81 0.20
C SER A 350 -14.50 21.86 -0.56
N LEU A 351 -14.31 21.94 -1.89
CA LEU A 351 -15.12 22.78 -2.76
C LEU A 351 -16.58 22.30 -2.79
N VAL A 352 -16.82 21.01 -2.92
CA VAL A 352 -18.17 20.40 -2.84
C VAL A 352 -18.83 20.72 -1.50
N GLY A 353 -18.09 20.57 -0.39
CA GLY A 353 -18.61 20.92 0.94
C GLY A 353 -19.01 22.41 1.03
N SER A 354 -18.29 23.30 0.36
CA SER A 354 -18.61 24.73 0.35
C SER A 354 -19.87 25.11 -0.45
N LEU A 355 -20.48 24.20 -1.22
CA LEU A 355 -21.64 24.52 -2.05
C LEU A 355 -22.83 25.02 -1.23
N LEU A 356 -23.08 24.46 -0.04
CA LEU A 356 -24.14 24.94 0.86
C LEU A 356 -23.88 26.36 1.35
N SER A 357 -22.62 26.68 1.61
CA SER A 357 -22.18 28.03 1.99
C SER A 357 -22.38 29.01 0.83
N VAL A 358 -21.96 28.64 -0.39
CA VAL A 358 -22.17 29.43 -1.61
C VAL A 358 -23.65 29.68 -1.86
N TRP A 359 -24.48 28.63 -1.75
CA TRP A 359 -25.93 28.75 -1.89
C TRP A 359 -26.50 29.75 -0.87
N LYS A 360 -26.08 29.68 0.40
CA LYS A 360 -26.52 30.62 1.43
C LYS A 360 -26.16 32.07 1.08
N VAL A 361 -24.94 32.34 0.58
CA VAL A 361 -24.52 33.70 0.16
C VAL A 361 -25.46 34.29 -0.88
N THR A 362 -25.92 33.48 -1.83
CA THR A 362 -26.83 33.97 -2.88
C THR A 362 -28.17 34.45 -2.33
N ARG A 363 -28.67 33.81 -1.27
CA ARG A 363 -29.96 34.06 -0.60
C ARG A 363 -29.92 35.14 0.50
N ILE A 364 -28.80 35.82 0.72
CA ILE A 364 -28.72 36.90 1.71
C ILE A 364 -29.36 38.17 1.13
N ASP A 365 -30.42 38.65 1.77
CA ASP A 365 -31.06 39.92 1.42
C ASP A 365 -30.42 41.10 2.15
N ALA A 366 -30.28 42.22 1.44
CA ALA A 366 -29.66 43.44 1.97
C ALA A 366 -30.49 44.09 3.09
N VAL A 367 -31.82 44.01 2.99
CA VAL A 367 -32.78 44.61 3.93
C VAL A 367 -32.76 43.88 5.28
N ASP A 368 -32.80 42.55 5.26
CA ASP A 368 -32.75 41.71 6.48
C ASP A 368 -31.44 41.85 7.25
N ALA A 369 -30.35 42.11 6.54
CA ALA A 369 -29.02 42.23 7.13
C ALA A 369 -28.79 43.56 7.86
N ILE A 370 -29.42 44.64 7.40
CA ILE A 370 -29.38 45.98 8.03
C ILE A 370 -30.37 46.03 9.21
N GLY A 371 -31.56 45.43 9.06
CA GLY A 371 -32.57 45.39 10.13
C GLY A 371 -32.11 44.61 11.38
N ARG A 372 -31.25 43.60 11.23
CA ARG A 372 -30.68 42.80 12.34
C ARG A 372 -29.46 43.42 13.03
N SER A 373 -28.86 44.49 12.50
CA SER A 373 -27.78 45.21 13.21
C SER A 373 -28.28 46.46 13.94
N ALA A 374 -29.55 46.82 13.73
CA ALA A 374 -30.21 47.96 14.38
C ALA A 374 -31.06 47.56 15.60
N ALA A 375 -31.23 46.26 15.84
CA ALA A 375 -31.75 45.65 17.07
C ALA A 375 -30.61 44.88 17.75
#